data_AF-A0A2G1MHB8-F1
#
_entry.id   AF-A0A2G1MHB8-F1
#
_cell.length_a   1.000
_cell.length_b   1.000
_cell.length_c   1.000
_cell.angle_alpha   90.00
_cell.angle_beta   90.00
_cell.angle_gamma   90.00
#
_symmetry.space_group_name_H-M   'P 1'
#
loop_
_entity.id
_entity.type
_entity.pdbx_description
1 polymer ?
#
loop_
_entity_poly.entity_id
_entity_poly.type
_entity_poly.pdbx_seq_one_letter_code
_entity_poly.pdbx_strand_id
1 'polypeptide(L)'
;MDRDDHDREPQPQPHGDEREFSEERESLWRIAFAPTIWAFHFIISYAAVSVYCFKFGALFDMNTLRFALIAMTALMLAAIAWIGWRAFLRWDVRDTGEFTNPEGSAEDRHQFLGHAGFLLAIVSFIGVVYDTLPLILLGSCR
;
A
#
# COMPACT_ATOMS: atom_id res chain seq x y z
N MET A 1 14.81 49.04 32.31
CA MET A 1 13.98 47.88 32.65
C MET A 1 13.22 47.52 31.38
N ASP A 2 12.98 46.23 31.14
CA ASP A 2 12.45 45.60 29.91
C ASP A 2 13.48 45.24 28.83
N ARG A 3 14.26 44.20 29.17
CA ARG A 3 15.00 43.37 28.24
C ARG A 3 14.89 41.92 28.73
N ASP A 4 13.68 41.35 28.72
CA ASP A 4 13.45 39.95 29.18
C ASP A 4 12.22 39.32 28.51
N ASP A 5 11.97 39.57 27.21
CA ASP A 5 10.89 38.88 26.49
C ASP A 5 11.33 38.14 25.21
N HIS A 6 12.63 38.15 24.88
CA HIS A 6 13.10 37.58 23.62
C HIS A 6 13.61 36.13 23.69
N ASP A 7 13.70 35.53 24.88
CA ASP A 7 14.25 34.18 25.10
C ASP A 7 13.20 33.17 25.63
N ARG A 8 11.91 33.34 25.30
CA ARG A 8 10.96 32.24 25.50
C ARG A 8 11.16 31.22 24.37
N GLU A 9 12.07 30.27 24.57
CA GLU A 9 12.07 29.04 23.78
C GLU A 9 10.67 28.41 23.86
N PRO A 10 10.03 28.07 22.73
CA PRO A 10 8.74 27.38 22.73
C PRO A 10 8.86 26.11 23.57
N GLN A 11 8.14 26.06 24.69
CA GLN A 11 8.09 24.87 25.56
C GLN A 11 7.55 23.70 24.72
N PRO A 12 8.30 22.59 24.58
CA PRO A 12 7.85 21.43 23.81
C PRO A 12 6.59 20.86 24.48
N GLN A 13 5.47 20.85 23.75
CA GLN A 13 4.20 20.34 24.27
C GLN A 13 4.12 18.83 24.04
N PRO A 14 4.31 17.97 25.07
CA PRO A 14 4.47 16.53 24.90
C PRO A 14 3.24 15.84 24.28
N HIS A 15 2.04 16.38 24.47
CA HIS A 15 0.81 15.80 23.94
C HIS A 15 0.49 16.18 22.48
N GLY A 16 1.16 17.19 21.91
CA GLY A 16 1.07 17.51 20.49
C GLY A 16 1.83 16.49 19.65
N ASP A 17 3.11 16.34 19.99
CA ASP A 17 4.06 15.47 19.29
C ASP A 17 3.60 14.00 19.25
N GLU A 18 3.10 13.43 20.35
CA GLU A 18 2.64 12.03 20.39
C GLU A 18 1.48 11.74 19.43
N ARG A 19 0.55 12.70 19.27
CA ARG A 19 -0.60 12.55 18.37
C ARG A 19 -0.17 12.67 16.92
N GLU A 20 0.68 13.64 16.61
CA GLU A 20 1.25 13.84 15.28
C GLU A 20 2.01 12.59 14.79
N PHE A 21 2.89 12.02 15.63
CA PHE A 21 3.59 10.79 15.30
C PHE A 21 2.66 9.58 15.10
N SER A 22 1.56 9.51 15.84
CA SER A 22 0.59 8.42 15.69
C SER A 22 -0.14 8.46 14.35
N GLU A 23 -0.50 9.65 13.88
CA GLU A 23 -1.18 9.87 12.59
C GLU A 23 -0.24 9.61 11.40
N GLU A 24 1.02 10.04 11.49
CA GLU A 24 2.05 9.74 10.49
C GLU A 24 2.29 8.22 10.37
N ARG A 25 2.43 7.54 11.52
CA ARG A 25 2.67 6.10 11.57
C ARG A 25 1.49 5.31 11.02
N GLU A 26 0.26 5.75 11.27
CA GLU A 26 -0.95 5.15 10.69
C GLU A 26 -1.00 5.35 9.17
N SER A 27 -0.63 6.53 8.67
CA SER A 27 -0.53 6.83 7.23
C SER A 27 0.50 5.94 6.53
N LEU A 28 1.71 5.83 7.08
CA LEU A 28 2.78 4.97 6.56
C LEU A 28 2.36 3.50 6.51
N TRP A 29 1.66 3.01 7.54
CA TRP A 29 1.15 1.65 7.56
C TRP A 29 0.10 1.40 6.47
N ARG A 30 -0.77 2.38 6.22
CA ARG A 30 -1.78 2.32 5.15
C ARG A 30 -1.15 2.23 3.77
N ILE A 31 -0.06 2.97 3.55
CA ILE A 31 0.68 3.00 2.29
C ILE A 31 1.48 1.71 2.06
N ALA A 32 2.11 1.18 3.11
CA ALA A 32 2.88 -0.07 3.06
C ALA A 32 2.00 -1.33 2.90
N PHE A 33 0.69 -1.22 3.14
CA PHE A 33 -0.23 -2.36 3.10
C PHE A 33 -0.37 -2.96 1.69
N ALA A 34 -0.45 -2.12 0.65
CA ALA A 34 -0.57 -2.59 -0.74
C ALA A 34 0.68 -3.37 -1.22
N PRO A 35 1.93 -2.86 -1.04
CA PRO A 35 3.14 -3.63 -1.31
C PRO A 35 3.24 -4.93 -0.51
N THR A 36 2.76 -4.91 0.74
CA THR A 36 2.76 -6.11 1.59
C THR A 36 1.83 -7.18 1.04
N ILE A 37 0.60 -6.82 0.64
CA ILE A 37 -0.34 -7.74 -0.02
C ILE A 37 0.30 -8.35 -1.28
N TRP A 38 0.94 -7.52 -2.10
CA TRP A 38 1.64 -7.98 -3.29
C TRP A 38 2.74 -9.00 -2.95
N ALA A 39 3.63 -8.69 -2.01
CA ALA A 39 4.70 -9.60 -1.61
C ALA A 39 4.16 -10.95 -1.08
N PHE A 40 3.08 -10.92 -0.29
CA PHE A 40 2.42 -12.16 0.16
C PHE A 40 1.80 -12.95 -0.99
N HIS A 41 1.11 -12.28 -1.91
CA HIS A 41 0.55 -12.91 -3.10
C HIS A 41 1.64 -13.60 -3.94
N PHE A 42 2.77 -12.93 -4.16
CA PHE A 42 3.92 -13.48 -4.87
C PHE A 42 4.46 -14.74 -4.19
N ILE A 43 4.75 -14.67 -2.89
CA ILE A 43 5.31 -15.79 -2.12
C ILE A 43 4.37 -17.00 -2.16
N ILE A 44 3.08 -16.79 -1.92
CA ILE A 44 2.08 -17.86 -1.92
C ILE A 44 1.95 -18.48 -3.32
N SER A 45 1.84 -17.64 -4.35
CA SER A 45 1.68 -18.11 -5.73
C SER A 45 2.91 -18.89 -6.19
N TYR A 46 4.11 -18.37 -5.93
CA TYR A 46 5.36 -19.03 -6.26
C TYR A 46 5.50 -20.37 -5.53
N ALA A 47 5.33 -20.39 -4.20
CA ALA A 47 5.45 -21.60 -3.40
C ALA A 47 4.42 -22.66 -3.82
N ALA A 48 3.17 -22.27 -4.08
CA ALA A 48 2.13 -23.17 -4.55
C ALA A 48 2.51 -23.84 -5.87
N VAL A 49 2.97 -23.06 -6.86
CA VAL A 49 3.42 -23.59 -8.16
C VAL A 49 4.63 -24.51 -8.00
N SER A 50 5.65 -24.11 -7.22
CA SER A 50 6.84 -24.93 -7.00
C SER A 50 6.51 -26.27 -6.35
N VAL A 51 5.71 -26.27 -5.27
CA VAL A 51 5.30 -27.50 -4.59
C VAL A 51 4.43 -28.37 -5.49
N TYR A 52 3.53 -27.76 -6.26
CA TYR A 52 2.68 -28.50 -7.18
C TYR A 52 3.48 -29.17 -8.29
N CYS A 53 4.39 -28.44 -8.94
CA CYS A 53 5.22 -29.01 -10.00
C CYS A 53 6.17 -30.10 -9.48
N PHE A 54 6.72 -29.96 -8.27
CA PHE A 54 7.61 -30.97 -7.70
C PHE A 54 6.88 -32.24 -7.24
N LYS A 55 5.71 -32.09 -6.59
CA LYS A 55 5.05 -33.21 -5.88
C LYS A 55 3.84 -33.79 -6.59
N PHE A 56 3.11 -32.97 -7.35
CA PHE A 56 1.79 -33.33 -7.90
C PHE A 56 1.69 -33.21 -9.43
N GLY A 57 2.72 -32.67 -10.09
CA GLY A 57 2.71 -32.42 -11.54
C GLY A 57 2.53 -33.65 -12.43
N ALA A 58 2.77 -34.86 -11.90
CA ALA A 58 2.54 -36.12 -12.61
C ALA A 58 1.16 -36.75 -12.34
N LEU A 59 0.42 -36.28 -11.31
CA LEU A 59 -0.79 -36.93 -10.80
C LEU A 59 -2.05 -36.08 -10.97
N PHE A 60 -1.94 -34.75 -11.03
CA PHE A 60 -3.08 -33.83 -11.07
C PHE A 60 -2.98 -32.81 -12.21
N ASP A 61 -4.12 -32.47 -12.81
CA ASP A 61 -4.21 -31.48 -13.89
C ASP A 61 -3.90 -30.06 -13.39
N MET A 62 -2.94 -29.40 -14.04
CA MET A 62 -2.46 -28.05 -13.72
C MET A 62 -3.59 -27.00 -13.78
N ASN A 63 -4.65 -27.27 -14.55
CA ASN A 63 -5.77 -26.34 -14.73
C ASN A 63 -6.49 -25.98 -13.43
N THR A 64 -6.66 -26.91 -12.49
CA THR A 64 -7.34 -26.62 -11.22
C THR A 64 -6.54 -25.65 -10.36
N LEU A 65 -5.22 -25.88 -10.24
CA LEU A 65 -4.32 -24.96 -9.53
C LEU A 65 -4.32 -23.59 -10.20
N ARG A 66 -4.24 -23.55 -11.54
CA ARG A 66 -4.24 -22.32 -12.32
C ARG A 66 -5.51 -21.51 -12.09
N PHE A 67 -6.69 -22.13 -12.14
CA PHE A 67 -7.96 -21.45 -11.83
C PHE A 67 -7.99 -20.91 -10.40
N ALA A 68 -7.52 -21.68 -9.42
CA ALA A 68 -7.44 -21.24 -8.03
C ALA A 68 -6.52 -20.02 -7.86
N LEU A 69 -5.34 -20.03 -8.49
CA LEU A 69 -4.38 -18.93 -8.44
C LEU A 69 -4.89 -17.68 -9.17
N ILE A 70 -5.55 -17.85 -10.32
CA ILE A 70 -6.18 -16.72 -11.04
C ILE A 70 -7.29 -16.09 -10.18
N ALA A 71 -8.16 -16.90 -9.57
CA ALA A 71 -9.22 -16.39 -8.69
C ALA A 71 -8.65 -15.66 -7.48
N MET A 72 -7.62 -16.21 -6.84
CA MET A 72 -6.92 -15.58 -5.71
C MET A 72 -6.26 -14.26 -6.13
N THR A 73 -5.64 -14.22 -7.31
CA THR A 73 -5.07 -12.99 -7.87
C THR A 73 -6.14 -11.93 -8.10
N ALA A 74 -7.28 -12.29 -8.69
CA ALA A 74 -8.37 -11.34 -8.93
C ALA A 74 -8.89 -10.72 -7.62
N LEU A 75 -8.99 -11.53 -6.54
CA LEU A 75 -9.34 -11.03 -5.21
C LEU A 75 -8.29 -10.06 -4.66
N MET A 76 -6.99 -10.37 -4.79
CA MET A 76 -5.91 -9.49 -4.34
C MET A 76 -5.86 -8.18 -5.15
N LEU A 77 -6.05 -8.25 -6.46
CA LEU A 77 -6.15 -7.06 -7.33
C LEU A 77 -7.32 -6.18 -6.94
N ALA A 78 -8.49 -6.78 -6.68
CA ALA A 78 -9.65 -6.03 -6.22
C ALA A 78 -9.37 -5.33 -4.87
N ALA A 79 -8.68 -5.99 -3.94
CA ALA A 79 -8.29 -5.38 -2.67
C ALA A 79 -7.30 -4.22 -2.87
N ILE A 80 -6.25 -4.39 -3.67
CA ILE A 80 -5.25 -3.34 -3.95
C ILE A 80 -5.92 -2.16 -4.68
N ALA A 81 -6.75 -2.44 -5.69
CA ALA A 81 -7.49 -1.41 -6.41
C ALA A 81 -8.47 -0.66 -5.51
N TRP A 82 -9.15 -1.35 -4.58
CA TRP A 82 -10.00 -0.72 -3.58
C TRP A 82 -9.21 0.19 -2.65
N ILE A 83 -8.03 -0.24 -2.18
CA ILE A 83 -7.17 0.56 -1.32
C ILE A 83 -6.66 1.80 -2.08
N GLY A 84 -6.18 1.61 -3.31
CA GLY A 84 -5.74 2.71 -4.18
C GLY A 84 -6.86 3.69 -4.50
N TRP A 85 -8.07 3.20 -4.78
CA TRP A 85 -9.24 4.04 -5.02
C TRP A 85 -9.66 4.78 -3.74
N ARG A 86 -9.63 4.15 -2.57
CA ARG A 86 -9.90 4.85 -1.30
C ARG A 86 -8.88 5.94 -0.99
N ALA A 87 -7.63 5.74 -1.39
CA ALA A 87 -6.58 6.76 -1.30
C ALA A 87 -6.84 7.92 -2.29
N PHE A 88 -7.23 7.61 -3.53
CA PHE A 88 -7.52 8.61 -4.57
C PHE A 88 -8.83 9.39 -4.29
N LEU A 89 -9.90 8.76 -3.77
CA LEU A 89 -11.11 9.46 -3.27
C LEU A 89 -10.79 10.47 -2.16
N ARG A 90 -9.90 10.10 -1.23
CA ARG A 90 -9.52 10.97 -0.11
C ARG A 90 -8.64 12.14 -0.54
N TRP A 91 -7.94 11.96 -1.67
CA TRP A 91 -7.20 13.02 -2.35
C TRP A 91 -8.15 13.98 -3.09
N ASP A 92 -9.14 13.47 -3.84
CA ASP A 92 -10.10 14.26 -4.63
C ASP A 92 -11.09 15.08 -3.77
N VAL A 93 -11.50 14.58 -2.60
CA VAL A 93 -12.40 15.32 -1.68
C VAL A 93 -11.70 16.48 -0.95
N ARG A 94 -10.36 16.58 -0.98
CA ARG A 94 -9.62 17.72 -0.38
C ARG A 94 -9.31 18.84 -1.38
N ASP A 95 -9.58 18.65 -2.67
CA ASP A 95 -9.40 19.69 -3.70
C ASP A 95 -10.65 20.57 -3.89
N THR A 96 -11.75 20.30 -3.19
CA THR A 96 -12.97 21.12 -3.23
C THR A 96 -13.37 21.66 -1.87
N GLY A 97 -12.79 22.83 -1.54
CA GLY A 97 -13.51 23.89 -0.82
C GLY A 97 -13.43 23.88 0.71
N GLU A 98 -12.45 24.64 1.22
CA GLU A 98 -12.54 25.46 2.43
C GLU A 98 -12.71 24.74 3.79
N PHE A 99 -11.62 24.69 4.58
CA PHE A 99 -11.72 24.95 6.02
C PHE A 99 -10.47 25.72 6.47
N THR A 100 -10.69 27.00 6.76
CA THR A 100 -9.81 27.89 7.50
C THR A 100 -9.11 27.17 8.65
N ASN A 101 -7.77 27.09 8.63
CA ASN A 101 -7.00 27.26 9.86
C ASN A 101 -5.62 27.89 9.53
N PRO A 102 -5.26 29.03 10.16
CA PRO A 102 -4.06 29.78 9.82
C PRO A 102 -2.92 29.38 10.77
N GLU A 103 -2.14 28.35 10.47
CA GLU A 103 -0.86 28.11 11.15
C GLU A 103 0.00 27.16 10.31
N GLY A 104 1.20 27.62 9.96
CA GLY A 104 2.02 27.04 8.90
C GLY A 104 2.82 25.79 9.27
N SER A 105 3.24 25.09 8.22
CA SER A 105 4.38 24.14 8.12
C SER A 105 4.18 22.62 8.27
N ALA A 106 2.96 22.08 8.34
CA ALA A 106 2.70 20.62 8.28
C ALA A 106 2.11 20.11 6.95
N GLU A 107 1.51 20.99 6.14
CA GLU A 107 0.68 20.63 4.97
C GLU A 107 1.46 19.93 3.83
N ASP A 108 2.73 20.31 3.60
CA ASP A 108 3.52 19.79 2.46
C ASP A 108 3.87 18.30 2.60
N ARG A 109 4.13 17.78 3.81
CA ARG A 109 4.54 16.38 4.03
C ARG A 109 3.40 15.38 3.79
N HIS A 110 2.17 15.74 4.15
CA HIS A 110 1.00 14.87 3.94
C HIS A 110 0.68 14.70 2.45
N GLN A 111 0.90 15.74 1.64
CA GLN A 111 0.71 15.67 0.19
C GLN A 111 1.73 14.74 -0.49
N PHE A 112 2.99 14.75 -0.04
CA PHE A 112 4.02 13.82 -0.53
C PHE A 112 3.74 12.36 -0.14
N LEU A 113 3.30 12.11 1.09
CA LEU A 113 2.95 10.76 1.54
C LEU A 113 1.74 10.19 0.77
N GLY A 114 0.75 11.03 0.43
CA GLY A 114 -0.36 10.65 -0.44
C GLY A 114 0.10 10.23 -1.84
N HIS A 115 1.02 10.98 -2.46
CA HIS A 115 1.61 10.65 -3.76
C HIS A 115 2.40 9.34 -3.72
N ALA A 116 3.23 9.16 -2.68
CA ALA A 116 3.97 7.91 -2.48
C ALA A 116 3.03 6.72 -2.31
N GLY A 117 1.92 6.88 -1.58
CA GLY A 117 0.89 5.86 -1.42
C GLY A 117 0.24 5.42 -2.73
N PHE A 118 -0.12 6.38 -3.58
CA PHE A 118 -0.72 6.10 -4.88
C PHE A 118 0.28 5.40 -5.83
N LEU A 119 1.51 5.90 -5.90
CA LEU A 119 2.58 5.28 -6.70
C LEU A 119 2.87 3.85 -6.23
N LEU A 120 2.93 3.61 -4.92
CA LEU A 120 3.12 2.28 -4.35
C LEU A 120 1.95 1.34 -4.66
N ALA A 121 0.71 1.84 -4.67
CA ALA A 121 -0.46 1.05 -5.09
C ALA A 121 -0.38 0.67 -6.59
N ILE A 122 0.01 1.61 -7.47
CA ILE A 122 0.22 1.33 -8.89
C ILE A 122 1.31 0.28 -9.09
N VAL A 123 2.48 0.45 -8.45
CA VAL A 123 3.60 -0.48 -8.55
C VAL A 123 3.19 -1.87 -8.05
N SER A 124 2.46 -1.94 -6.93
CA SER A 124 1.94 -3.21 -6.41
C SER A 124 0.96 -3.88 -7.37
N PHE A 125 0.08 -3.11 -8.00
CA PHE A 125 -0.84 -3.63 -9.03
C PHE A 125 -0.07 -4.20 -10.23
N ILE A 126 0.92 -3.48 -10.73
CA ILE A 126 1.78 -3.94 -11.84
C ILE A 126 2.54 -5.21 -11.43
N GLY A 127 3.05 -5.26 -10.20
CA GLY A 127 3.71 -6.43 -9.62
C GLY A 127 2.81 -7.67 -9.67
N VAL A 128 1.58 -7.58 -9.16
CA VAL A 128 0.62 -8.71 -9.20
C VAL A 128 0.33 -9.15 -10.64
N VAL A 129 0.17 -8.21 -11.58
CA VAL A 129 -0.02 -8.55 -13.00
C VAL A 129 1.18 -9.31 -13.54
N TYR A 130 2.40 -8.83 -13.30
CA TYR A 130 3.63 -9.49 -13.74
C TYR A 130 3.80 -10.88 -13.13
N ASP A 131 3.46 -11.07 -11.86
CA ASP A 131 3.57 -12.35 -11.17
C ASP A 131 2.62 -13.41 -11.72
N THR A 132 1.49 -13.00 -12.29
CA THR A 132 0.54 -13.92 -12.96
C THR A 132 0.85 -14.20 -14.41
N LEU A 133 1.74 -13.42 -15.02
CA LEU A 133 2.08 -13.55 -16.42
C LEU A 133 2.70 -14.93 -16.74
N PRO A 134 3.63 -15.48 -15.93
CA PRO A 134 4.10 -16.87 -16.07
C PRO A 134 2.98 -17.89 -15.98
N LEU A 135 2.00 -17.72 -15.08
CA LEU A 135 0.84 -18.62 -14.96
C LEU A 135 -0.04 -18.62 -16.21
N ILE A 136 -0.09 -17.49 -16.92
CA ILE A 136 -0.88 -17.36 -18.13
C ILE A 136 -0.14 -17.95 -19.34
N LEU A 137 1.16 -17.67 -19.46
CA LEU A 137 1.99 -18.09 -20.60
C LEU A 137 2.51 -19.53 -20.48
N LEU A 138 2.96 -19.91 -19.28
CA LEU A 138 3.55 -21.21 -18.97
C LEU A 138 2.48 -22.08 -18.28
N GLY A 139 1.65 -22.72 -19.08
CA GLY A 139 0.54 -23.56 -18.60
C GLY A 139 0.93 -24.96 -18.13
N SER A 140 2.23 -25.27 -17.98
CA SER A 140 2.69 -26.61 -17.65
C SER A 140 4.02 -26.64 -16.90
N CYS A 141 4.20 -27.63 -16.03
CA CYS A 141 5.41 -27.85 -15.22
C CYS A 141 6.59 -28.48 -15.99
N ARG A 142 6.75 -28.17 -17.27
CA ARG A 142 7.75 -28.75 -18.18
C ARG A 142 8.57 -27.67 -18.86
#